data_AF-A0A7U4GCG8-F1
#
_entry.id   AF-A0A7U4GCG8-F1
#
_cell.length_a   1.000
_cell.length_b   1.000
_cell.length_c   1.000
_cell.angle_alpha   90.00
_cell.angle_beta   90.00
_cell.angle_gamma   90.00
#
_symmetry.space_group_name_H-M   'P 1'
#
loop_
_entity.id
_entity.type
_entity.pdbx_description
1 polymer ?
#
loop_
_entity_poly.entity_id
_entity_poly.type
_entity_poly.pdbx_seq_one_letter_code
_entity_poly.pdbx_strand_id
1 'polypeptide(L)'
;MSQIISVKMARPSEDEVESLWKLFHATEAAEDRWRRESSEQFLERLDDQDISDEERTFIAVAWDSLVQGHGGFGRFMGAYDTLIYNFQDPNADHVAIHPKFNALFTESELLPVVLEGYADARNTIAELENERDAALNTCSLIAEALGITGAVAGETIARVQQLVGENAAAIEAVRIFSNATEQLTEIIGDEIGMDGVSKLLHGFSIVGSMPATTQAISEIKTQSRIESTYFTANRLLAAFEHGFIDKPEKEVADIALMILESAKYMPSAQPEEFTKTYSDQVLARIAASLRDKHEIKS
;
A
#
# COMPACT_ATOMS: atom_id res chain seq x y z
N MET A 1 41.65 3.54 19.22
CA MET A 1 42.05 4.77 19.93
C MET A 1 40.91 5.75 19.79
N SER A 2 40.23 6.10 20.87
CA SER A 2 39.15 7.10 20.84
C SER A 2 39.76 8.49 20.74
N GLN A 3 39.37 9.26 19.73
CA GLN A 3 39.76 10.65 19.59
C GLN A 3 38.89 11.50 20.51
N ILE A 4 39.50 12.18 21.49
CA ILE A 4 38.78 13.09 22.38
C ILE A 4 38.74 14.46 21.71
N ILE A 5 37.53 14.92 21.37
CA ILE A 5 37.29 16.26 20.83
C ILE A 5 36.80 17.13 21.99
N SER A 6 37.55 18.20 22.31
CA SER A 6 37.10 19.21 23.27
C SER A 6 36.26 20.25 22.55
N VAL A 7 34.98 20.34 22.90
CA VAL A 7 34.05 21.36 22.42
C VAL A 7 33.81 22.36 23.55
N LYS A 8 34.04 23.64 23.29
CA LYS A 8 33.63 24.72 24.23
C LYS A 8 32.15 24.99 24.01
N MET A 9 31.33 24.62 24.97
CA MET A 9 29.90 24.95 24.99
C MET A 9 29.69 26.13 25.94
N ALA A 10 29.01 27.18 25.48
CA ALA A 10 28.58 28.29 26.33
C ALA A 10 27.12 28.03 26.73
N ARG A 11 26.85 28.00 28.04
CA ARG A 11 25.48 28.04 28.55
C ARG A 11 25.12 29.53 28.76
N PRO A 12 24.06 30.05 28.14
CA PRO A 12 23.57 31.38 28.45
C PRO A 12 23.26 31.48 29.96
N SER A 13 23.63 32.60 30.56
CA SER A 13 23.25 32.97 31.92
C SER A 13 21.73 33.09 32.05
N GLU A 14 21.21 33.08 33.29
CA GLU A 14 19.77 33.25 33.53
C GLU A 14 19.22 34.54 32.89
N ASP A 15 19.97 35.65 32.96
CA ASP A 15 19.61 36.92 32.35
C ASP A 15 19.58 36.85 30.81
N GLU A 16 20.51 36.11 30.20
CA GLU A 16 20.54 35.89 28.75
C GLU A 16 19.38 34.99 28.31
N VAL A 17 19.06 33.95 29.07
CA VAL A 17 17.89 33.08 28.81
C VAL A 17 16.60 33.91 28.93
N GLU A 18 16.46 34.75 29.95
CA GLU A 18 15.30 35.63 30.11
C GLU A 18 15.17 36.58 28.91
N SER A 19 16.28 37.12 28.42
CA SER A 19 16.32 38.00 27.25
C SER A 19 15.91 37.26 25.97
N LEU A 20 16.36 36.01 25.78
CA LEU A 20 15.97 35.17 24.65
C LEU A 20 14.47 34.86 24.67
N TRP A 21 13.88 34.62 25.84
CA TRP A 21 12.42 34.40 25.97
C TRP A 21 11.61 35.67 25.71
N LYS A 22 12.06 36.82 26.21
CA LYS A 22 11.43 38.11 25.89
C LYS A 22 11.41 38.36 24.38
N LEU A 23 12.52 38.04 23.71
CA LEU A 23 12.65 38.13 22.27
C LEU A 23 11.69 37.17 21.56
N PHE A 24 11.63 35.91 22.00
CA PHE A 24 10.71 34.90 21.45
C PHE A 24 9.24 35.34 21.58
N HIS A 25 8.78 35.78 22.75
CA HIS A 25 7.40 36.22 22.91
C HIS A 25 7.08 37.50 22.13
N ALA A 26 8.05 38.41 21.98
CA ALA A 26 7.89 39.57 21.10
C ALA A 26 7.70 39.14 19.63
N THR A 27 8.34 38.05 19.21
CA THR A 27 8.19 37.51 17.85
C THR A 27 6.85 36.80 17.65
N GLU A 28 6.34 36.10 18.66
CA GLU A 28 5.01 35.49 18.61
C GLU A 28 3.90 36.53 18.40
N ALA A 29 4.05 37.73 18.97
CA ALA A 29 3.12 38.83 18.75
C ALA A 29 3.15 39.38 17.31
N ALA A 30 4.24 39.16 16.57
CA ALA A 30 4.41 39.54 15.17
C ALA A 30 4.06 38.37 14.19
N GLU A 31 3.94 37.15 14.69
CA GLU A 31 3.48 35.98 13.95
C GLU A 31 1.95 35.84 14.07
N ASP A 32 1.19 36.29 13.06
CA ASP A 32 -0.17 35.74 12.89
C ASP A 32 -0.03 34.35 12.26
N ARG A 33 -0.81 33.37 12.73
CA ARG A 33 -0.82 31.97 12.28
C ARG A 33 -0.94 31.84 10.76
N TRP A 34 -1.43 32.87 10.08
CA TRP A 34 -1.67 32.91 8.64
C TRP A 34 -0.77 33.88 7.87
N ARG A 35 0.01 34.75 8.55
CA ARG A 35 0.89 35.73 7.89
C ARG A 35 2.02 36.19 8.83
N ARG A 36 3.27 36.08 8.36
CA ARG A 36 4.46 36.64 9.03
C ARG A 36 4.84 37.97 8.38
N GLU A 37 5.04 39.02 9.17
CA GLU A 37 5.49 40.34 8.70
C GLU A 37 6.96 40.28 8.23
N SER A 38 7.25 40.64 6.98
CA SER A 38 8.64 40.65 6.45
C SER A 38 9.47 41.79 7.06
N SER A 39 10.80 41.66 7.04
CA SER A 39 11.68 42.77 7.44
C SER A 39 11.41 44.06 6.66
N GLU A 40 11.08 43.97 5.37
CA GLU A 40 10.68 45.13 4.55
C GLU A 40 9.43 45.81 5.11
N GLN A 41 8.37 45.05 5.41
CA GLN A 41 7.13 45.57 6.00
C GLN A 41 7.37 46.19 7.38
N PHE A 42 8.22 45.56 8.18
CA PHE A 42 8.61 46.08 9.49
C PHE A 42 9.38 47.40 9.38
N LEU A 43 10.35 47.48 8.47
CA LEU A 43 11.15 48.68 8.25
C LEU A 43 10.32 49.84 7.69
N GLU A 44 9.31 49.58 6.85
CA GLU A 44 8.34 50.59 6.40
C GLU A 44 7.55 51.20 7.58
N ARG A 45 7.25 50.42 8.63
CA ARG A 45 6.61 50.96 9.85
C ARG A 45 7.56 51.78 10.73
N LEU A 46 8.85 51.58 10.58
CA LEU A 46 9.90 52.24 11.36
C LEU A 46 10.33 53.59 10.79
N ASP A 47 9.84 53.97 9.60
CA ASP A 47 10.44 54.96 8.68
C ASP A 47 10.48 56.43 9.17
N ASP A 48 10.08 56.71 10.42
CA ASP A 48 10.18 58.02 11.08
C ASP A 48 11.25 58.08 12.20
N GLN A 49 12.10 57.05 12.36
CA GLN A 49 13.18 57.05 13.35
C GLN A 49 14.55 57.37 12.75
N ASP A 50 15.34 58.16 13.48
CA ASP A 50 16.71 58.53 13.12
C ASP A 50 17.65 57.33 13.35
N ILE A 51 17.58 56.34 12.45
CA ILE A 51 18.39 55.12 12.46
C ILE A 51 19.35 55.11 11.27
N SER A 52 20.60 54.68 11.49
CA SER A 52 21.60 54.55 10.43
C SER A 52 21.29 53.38 9.48
N ASP A 53 21.90 53.40 8.29
CA ASP A 53 21.77 52.31 7.31
C ASP A 53 22.30 50.96 7.85
N GLU A 54 23.34 51.01 8.69
CA GLU A 54 23.93 49.84 9.33
C GLU A 54 22.98 49.23 10.37
N GLU A 55 22.36 50.07 11.20
CA GLU A 55 21.33 49.64 12.16
C GLU A 55 20.09 49.10 11.44
N ARG A 56 19.64 49.78 10.37
CA ARG A 56 18.52 49.34 9.53
C ARG A 56 18.77 47.95 8.95
N THR A 57 19.98 47.70 8.47
CA THR A 57 20.39 46.38 7.95
C THR A 57 20.43 45.32 9.05
N PHE A 58 21.03 45.63 10.20
CA PHE A 58 21.09 44.71 11.34
C PHE A 58 19.69 44.32 11.82
N ILE A 59 18.79 45.31 11.95
CA ILE A 59 17.42 45.11 12.39
C ILE A 59 16.65 44.23 11.39
N ALA A 60 16.80 44.44 10.08
CA ALA A 60 16.17 43.58 9.08
C ALA A 60 16.62 42.11 9.19
N VAL A 61 17.93 41.88 9.30
CA VAL A 61 18.48 40.52 9.42
C VAL A 61 18.04 39.84 10.72
N ALA A 62 18.03 40.58 11.83
CA ALA A 62 17.51 40.10 13.10
C ALA A 62 16.02 39.75 12.99
N TRP A 63 15.20 40.64 12.41
CA TRP A 63 13.78 40.43 12.23
C TRP A 63 13.46 39.20 11.39
N ASP A 64 14.16 39.01 10.26
CA ASP A 64 13.95 37.82 9.42
C ASP A 64 14.38 36.52 10.10
N SER A 65 15.44 36.57 10.91
CA SER A 65 15.90 35.40 11.68
C SER A 65 14.90 34.99 12.75
N LEU A 66 14.27 35.98 13.38
CA LEU A 66 13.39 35.84 14.54
C LEU A 66 11.93 35.59 14.16
N VAL A 67 11.37 36.34 13.19
CA VAL A 67 9.93 36.38 12.85
C VAL A 67 9.62 35.64 11.55
N GLN A 68 10.42 35.80 10.49
CA GLN A 68 10.20 35.07 9.23
C GLN A 68 10.57 33.59 9.32
N GLY A 69 11.27 33.21 10.40
CA GLY A 69 11.67 31.83 10.66
C GLY A 69 12.83 31.34 9.79
N HIS A 70 13.51 32.23 9.06
CA HIS A 70 14.68 31.90 8.24
C HIS A 70 15.84 31.35 9.10
N GLY A 71 15.93 31.76 10.37
CA GLY A 71 16.93 31.28 11.34
C GLY A 71 16.47 30.16 12.26
N GLY A 72 15.20 29.74 12.19
CA GLY A 72 14.65 28.68 13.05
C GLY A 72 14.64 29.01 14.56
N PHE A 73 14.62 30.29 14.95
CA PHE A 73 14.72 30.73 16.34
C PHE A 73 13.69 30.08 17.27
N GLY A 74 12.42 29.97 16.86
CA GLY A 74 11.41 29.27 17.66
C GLY A 74 11.69 27.77 17.85
N ARG A 75 12.26 27.11 16.84
CA ARG A 75 12.73 25.71 16.99
C ARG A 75 13.94 25.63 17.91
N PHE A 76 14.84 26.60 17.84
CA PHE A 76 15.97 26.71 18.75
C PHE A 76 15.50 26.87 20.20
N MET A 77 14.57 27.78 20.48
CA MET A 77 14.01 27.98 21.82
C MET A 77 13.31 26.71 22.34
N GLY A 78 12.46 26.07 21.52
CA GLY A 78 11.81 24.82 21.91
C GLY A 78 12.79 23.65 22.15
N ALA A 79 13.85 23.54 21.33
CA ALA A 79 14.89 22.54 21.51
C ALA A 79 15.75 22.84 22.75
N TYR A 80 16.09 24.11 22.98
CA TYR A 80 16.84 24.57 24.14
C TYR A 80 16.07 24.29 25.44
N ASP A 81 14.77 24.61 25.47
CA ASP A 81 13.89 24.36 26.61
C ASP A 81 13.79 22.86 26.91
N THR A 82 13.56 22.05 25.87
CA THR A 82 13.52 20.59 25.99
C THR A 82 14.84 20.03 26.52
N LEU A 83 15.97 20.51 25.99
CA LEU A 83 17.28 20.04 26.41
C LEU A 83 17.56 20.45 27.85
N ILE A 84 17.40 21.73 28.20
CA ILE A 84 17.78 22.29 29.50
C ILE A 84 16.86 21.83 30.62
N TYR A 85 15.54 21.88 30.44
CA TYR A 85 14.59 21.55 31.52
C TYR A 85 14.27 20.06 31.60
N ASN A 86 14.24 19.36 30.47
CA ASN A 86 13.83 17.96 30.49
C ASN A 86 15.00 16.99 30.56
N PHE A 87 16.04 17.19 29.75
CA PHE A 87 17.08 16.17 29.50
C PHE A 87 18.42 16.42 30.16
N GLN A 88 18.80 17.66 30.43
CA GLN A 88 20.11 18.03 30.94
C GLN A 88 20.09 18.10 32.47
N ASP A 89 21.19 17.69 33.12
CA ASP A 89 21.38 17.94 34.55
C ASP A 89 21.61 19.45 34.80
N PRO A 90 20.74 20.12 35.59
CA PRO A 90 20.86 21.54 35.86
C PRO A 90 22.15 21.88 36.63
N ASN A 91 22.67 20.94 37.42
CA ASN A 91 23.87 21.14 38.25
C ASN A 91 25.18 20.81 37.53
N ALA A 92 25.11 20.23 36.32
CA ALA A 92 26.29 19.91 35.53
C ALA A 92 26.70 21.09 34.64
N ASP A 93 28.00 21.37 34.61
CA ASP A 93 28.66 22.36 33.73
C ASP A 93 29.05 21.78 32.35
N HIS A 94 28.69 20.53 32.09
CA HIS A 94 28.91 19.79 30.84
C HIS A 94 27.63 19.06 30.42
N VAL A 95 27.58 18.54 29.19
CA VAL A 95 26.42 17.76 28.73
C VAL A 95 26.29 16.49 29.56
N ALA A 96 25.21 16.38 30.32
CA ALA A 96 24.95 15.30 31.27
C ALA A 96 23.45 15.04 31.34
N ILE A 97 23.05 13.77 31.35
CA ILE A 97 21.64 13.38 31.39
C ILE A 97 21.07 13.67 32.78
N HIS A 98 19.86 14.25 32.82
CA HIS A 98 19.15 14.58 34.04
C HIS A 98 19.02 13.34 34.96
N PRO A 99 19.32 13.45 36.27
CA PRO A 99 19.33 12.31 37.20
C PRO A 99 18.04 11.49 37.24
N LYS A 100 16.87 12.13 37.06
CA LYS A 100 15.57 11.45 36.95
C LYS A 100 15.54 10.34 35.88
N PHE A 101 16.24 10.53 34.76
CA PHE A 101 16.28 9.53 33.70
C PHE A 101 17.20 8.37 34.08
N ASN A 102 18.33 8.64 34.73
CA ASN A 102 19.18 7.58 35.26
C ASN A 102 18.43 6.71 36.27
N ALA A 103 17.61 7.32 37.14
CA ALA A 103 16.72 6.59 38.05
C ALA A 103 15.70 5.76 37.26
N LEU A 104 14.97 6.35 36.31
CA LEU A 104 14.01 5.62 35.46
C LEU A 104 14.64 4.46 34.70
N PHE A 105 15.85 4.61 34.15
CA PHE A 105 16.55 3.54 33.45
C PHE A 105 17.01 2.41 34.38
N THR A 106 17.25 2.72 35.65
CA THR A 106 17.74 1.75 36.64
C THR A 106 16.60 1.07 37.40
N GLU A 107 15.49 1.77 37.61
CA GLU A 107 14.32 1.32 38.40
C GLU A 107 13.18 0.77 37.53
N SER A 108 13.22 0.95 36.21
CA SER A 108 12.15 0.49 35.32
C SER A 108 12.14 -1.03 35.15
N GLU A 109 11.29 -1.71 35.92
CA GLU A 109 10.97 -3.14 35.79
C GLU A 109 10.41 -3.53 34.40
N LEU A 110 9.92 -2.56 33.62
CA LEU A 110 9.33 -2.79 32.31
C LEU A 110 10.36 -3.15 31.24
N LEU A 111 11.60 -2.66 31.35
CA LEU A 111 12.60 -2.85 30.30
C LEU A 111 13.04 -4.33 30.16
N PRO A 112 13.32 -5.07 31.26
CA PRO A 112 13.55 -6.51 31.18
C PRO A 112 12.39 -7.29 30.55
N VAL A 113 11.14 -6.96 30.90
CA VAL A 113 9.94 -7.62 30.36
C VAL A 113 9.80 -7.37 28.86
N VAL A 114 10.07 -6.15 28.39
CA VAL A 114 10.05 -5.82 26.96
C VAL A 114 11.15 -6.56 26.20
N LEU A 115 12.35 -6.67 26.79
CA LEU A 115 13.47 -7.39 26.18
C LEU A 115 13.20 -8.90 26.11
N GLU A 116 12.58 -9.48 27.15
CA GLU A 116 12.13 -10.89 27.16
C GLU A 116 11.08 -11.13 26.09
N GLY A 117 10.02 -10.30 26.04
CA GLY A 117 8.99 -10.41 25.00
C GLY A 117 9.54 -10.24 23.58
N TYR A 118 10.56 -9.40 23.39
CA TYR A 118 11.25 -9.27 22.12
C TYR A 118 12.07 -10.52 21.76
N ALA A 119 12.73 -11.13 22.74
CA ALA A 119 13.47 -12.38 22.54
C ALA A 119 12.54 -13.54 22.17
N ASP A 120 11.39 -13.66 22.86
CA ASP A 120 10.37 -14.67 22.57
C ASP A 120 9.80 -14.50 21.16
N ALA A 121 9.43 -13.27 20.79
CA ALA A 121 8.95 -12.97 19.45
C ALA A 121 9.98 -13.33 18.37
N ARG A 122 11.26 -13.07 18.61
CA ARG A 122 12.34 -13.47 17.69
C ARG A 122 12.47 -14.99 17.55
N ASN A 123 12.32 -15.74 18.64
CA ASN A 123 12.37 -17.20 18.61
C ASN A 123 11.18 -17.77 17.83
N THR A 124 9.96 -17.27 18.08
CA THR A 124 8.76 -17.68 17.32
C THR A 124 8.89 -17.38 15.83
N ILE A 125 9.45 -16.23 15.46
CA ILE A 125 9.70 -15.91 14.04
C ILE A 125 10.64 -16.94 13.41
N ALA A 126 11.75 -17.27 14.09
CA ALA A 126 12.70 -18.26 13.57
C ALA A 126 12.07 -19.66 13.42
N GLU A 127 11.21 -20.06 14.34
CA GLU A 127 10.45 -21.32 14.24
C GLU A 127 9.51 -21.33 13.03
N LEU A 128 8.71 -20.27 12.86
CA LEU A 128 7.79 -20.14 11.72
C LEU A 128 8.52 -20.08 10.37
N GLU A 129 9.70 -19.46 10.31
CA GLU A 129 10.53 -19.47 9.11
C GLU A 129 11.00 -20.88 8.75
N ASN A 130 11.43 -21.67 9.74
CA ASN A 130 11.81 -23.06 9.53
C ASN A 130 10.63 -23.92 9.06
N GLU A 131 9.44 -23.76 9.66
CA GLU A 131 8.22 -24.47 9.24
C GLU A 131 7.80 -24.10 7.82
N ARG A 132 7.84 -22.80 7.47
CA ARG A 132 7.59 -22.31 6.11
C ARG A 132 8.55 -22.95 5.12
N ASP A 133 9.84 -22.97 5.43
CA ASP A 133 10.86 -23.50 4.52
C ASP A 133 10.72 -25.01 4.33
N ALA A 134 10.36 -25.75 5.38
CA ALA A 134 10.01 -27.16 5.29
C ALA A 134 8.78 -27.38 4.39
N ALA A 135 7.71 -26.59 4.57
CA ALA A 135 6.51 -26.68 3.76
C ALA A 135 6.78 -26.33 2.29
N LEU A 136 7.58 -25.29 2.01
CA LEU A 136 8.01 -24.92 0.66
C LEU A 136 8.82 -26.02 -0.01
N ASN A 137 9.70 -26.69 0.74
CA ASN A 137 10.44 -27.84 0.23
C ASN A 137 9.50 -28.99 -0.10
N THR A 138 8.53 -29.31 0.74
CA THR A 138 7.50 -30.33 0.46
C THR A 138 6.69 -29.98 -0.80
N CYS A 139 6.24 -28.72 -0.93
CA CYS A 139 5.55 -28.25 -2.13
C CYS A 139 6.41 -28.37 -3.39
N SER A 140 7.71 -28.07 -3.29
CA SER A 140 8.66 -28.21 -4.40
C SER A 140 8.81 -29.66 -4.84
N LEU A 141 8.96 -30.59 -3.88
CA LEU A 141 9.01 -32.03 -4.16
C LEU A 141 7.71 -32.56 -4.80
N ILE A 142 6.55 -32.08 -4.35
CA ILE A 142 5.26 -32.42 -4.95
C ILE A 142 5.19 -31.87 -6.38
N ALA A 143 5.62 -30.63 -6.61
CA ALA A 143 5.64 -30.02 -7.93
C ALA A 143 6.57 -30.77 -8.90
N GLU A 144 7.72 -31.25 -8.42
CA GLU A 144 8.63 -32.13 -9.17
C GLU A 144 7.97 -33.46 -9.51
N ALA A 145 7.37 -34.13 -8.52
CA ALA A 145 6.69 -35.41 -8.71
C ALA A 145 5.53 -35.33 -9.71
N LEU A 146 4.86 -34.17 -9.79
CA LEU A 146 3.77 -33.90 -10.71
C LEU A 146 4.24 -33.32 -12.06
N GLY A 147 5.53 -33.04 -12.25
CA GLY A 147 6.08 -32.50 -13.49
C GLY A 147 5.67 -31.05 -13.80
N ILE A 148 5.34 -30.26 -12.79
CA ILE A 148 4.86 -28.86 -12.92
C ILE A 148 5.91 -27.81 -12.50
N THR A 149 7.18 -28.20 -12.38
CA THR A 149 8.28 -27.28 -12.04
C THR A 149 8.48 -26.20 -13.11
N GLY A 150 8.56 -24.93 -12.67
CA GLY A 150 8.71 -23.75 -13.55
C GLY A 150 7.44 -22.94 -13.76
N ALA A 151 6.29 -23.38 -13.25
CA ALA A 151 5.03 -22.65 -13.33
C ALA A 151 4.96 -21.50 -12.30
N VAL A 152 5.62 -20.36 -12.56
CA VAL A 152 5.23 -19.12 -11.87
C VAL A 152 3.79 -18.83 -12.29
N ALA A 153 2.87 -18.57 -11.36
CA ALA A 153 1.44 -18.44 -11.65
C ALA A 153 1.11 -17.54 -12.86
N GLY A 154 1.92 -16.50 -13.11
CA GLY A 154 1.78 -15.64 -14.30
C GLY A 154 2.23 -16.29 -15.62
N GLU A 155 3.25 -17.14 -15.61
CA GLU A 155 3.77 -17.85 -16.78
C GLU A 155 2.84 -18.98 -17.21
N THR A 156 2.22 -19.69 -16.25
CA THR A 156 1.17 -20.67 -16.55
C THR A 156 -0.04 -20.03 -17.19
N ILE A 157 -0.51 -18.88 -16.68
CA ILE A 157 -1.62 -18.14 -17.28
C ILE A 157 -1.26 -17.68 -18.69
N ALA A 158 -0.05 -17.13 -18.89
CA ALA A 158 0.42 -16.72 -20.22
C ALA A 158 0.48 -17.91 -21.20
N ARG A 159 0.95 -19.08 -20.74
CA ARG A 159 1.02 -20.30 -21.55
C ARG A 159 -0.35 -20.88 -21.86
N VAL A 160 -1.30 -20.83 -20.92
CA VAL A 160 -2.69 -21.19 -21.17
C VAL A 160 -3.33 -20.22 -22.16
N GLN A 161 -3.09 -18.91 -22.05
CA GLN A 161 -3.56 -17.92 -23.02
C GLN A 161 -2.97 -18.16 -24.41
N GLN A 162 -1.69 -18.52 -24.51
CA GLN A 162 -1.04 -18.90 -25.75
C GLN A 162 -1.68 -20.16 -26.36
N LEU A 163 -1.88 -21.22 -25.57
CA LEU A 163 -2.54 -22.45 -26.01
C LEU A 163 -3.99 -22.19 -26.44
N VAL A 164 -4.70 -21.29 -25.78
CA VAL A 164 -6.05 -20.84 -26.20
C VAL A 164 -5.98 -20.12 -27.55
N GLY A 165 -4.98 -19.27 -27.78
CA GLY A 165 -4.75 -18.60 -29.06
C GLY A 165 -4.39 -19.58 -30.20
N GLU A 166 -3.50 -20.53 -29.93
CA GLU A 166 -3.13 -21.60 -30.87
C GLU A 166 -4.33 -22.49 -31.21
N ASN A 167 -5.14 -22.86 -30.21
CA ASN A 167 -6.39 -23.59 -30.44
C ASN A 167 -7.38 -22.79 -31.29
N ALA A 168 -7.55 -21.49 -31.03
CA ALA A 168 -8.43 -20.65 -31.85
C ALA A 168 -7.96 -20.56 -33.32
N ALA A 169 -6.64 -20.46 -33.54
CA ALA A 169 -6.06 -20.48 -34.88
C ALA A 169 -6.24 -21.84 -35.57
N ALA A 170 -6.07 -22.94 -34.85
CA ALA A 170 -6.30 -24.30 -35.36
C ALA A 170 -7.78 -24.52 -35.73
N ILE A 171 -8.71 -24.05 -34.89
CA ILE A 171 -10.15 -24.07 -35.15
C ILE A 171 -10.46 -23.33 -36.46
N GLU A 172 -9.91 -22.13 -36.64
CA GLU A 172 -10.16 -21.35 -37.85
C GLU A 172 -9.53 -21.98 -39.11
N ALA A 173 -8.33 -22.54 -38.99
CA ALA A 173 -7.68 -23.28 -40.08
C ALA A 173 -8.49 -24.51 -40.51
N VAL A 174 -9.02 -25.27 -39.54
CA VAL A 174 -9.89 -26.42 -39.82
C VAL A 174 -11.21 -25.97 -40.44
N ARG A 175 -11.80 -24.85 -39.98
CA ARG A 175 -13.01 -24.28 -40.58
C ARG A 175 -12.81 -23.89 -42.05
N ILE A 176 -11.69 -23.24 -42.37
CA ILE A 176 -11.31 -22.89 -43.75
C ILE A 176 -11.17 -24.15 -44.60
N PHE A 177 -10.49 -25.18 -44.07
CA PHE A 177 -10.31 -26.46 -44.77
C PHE A 177 -11.63 -27.21 -44.98
N SER A 178 -12.53 -27.23 -43.98
CA SER A 178 -13.87 -27.82 -44.09
C SER A 178 -14.69 -27.16 -45.19
N ASN A 179 -14.72 -25.82 -45.25
CA ASN A 179 -15.44 -25.09 -46.31
C ASN A 179 -14.89 -25.41 -47.71
N ALA A 180 -13.56 -25.54 -47.85
CA ALA A 180 -12.94 -25.93 -49.12
C ALA A 180 -13.26 -27.38 -49.50
N THR A 181 -13.31 -28.28 -48.52
CA THR A 181 -13.67 -29.69 -48.71
C THR A 181 -15.14 -29.84 -49.13
N GLU A 182 -16.03 -29.04 -48.54
CA GLU A 182 -17.45 -28.97 -48.92
C GLU A 182 -17.62 -28.56 -50.39
N GLN A 183 -16.83 -27.58 -50.85
CA GLN A 183 -16.83 -27.15 -52.26
C GLN A 183 -16.29 -28.20 -53.24
N LEU A 184 -15.49 -29.16 -52.78
CA LEU A 184 -14.86 -30.21 -53.60
C LEU A 184 -15.48 -31.60 -53.38
N THR A 185 -16.62 -31.68 -52.69
CA THR A 185 -17.23 -32.92 -52.19
C THR A 185 -17.55 -33.91 -53.32
N GLU A 186 -17.98 -33.46 -54.50
CA GLU A 186 -18.21 -34.35 -55.65
C GLU A 186 -16.92 -35.03 -56.14
N ILE A 187 -15.83 -34.26 -56.30
CA ILE A 187 -14.53 -34.76 -56.76
C ILE A 187 -13.92 -35.73 -55.74
N ILE A 188 -14.03 -35.41 -54.45
CA ILE A 188 -13.53 -36.27 -53.37
C ILE A 188 -14.39 -37.53 -53.24
N GLY A 189 -15.70 -37.40 -53.44
CA GLY A 189 -16.67 -38.50 -53.41
C GLY A 189 -16.38 -39.58 -54.47
N ASP A 190 -15.87 -39.20 -55.64
CA ASP A 190 -15.46 -40.14 -56.68
C ASP A 190 -14.24 -41.00 -56.27
N GLU A 191 -13.36 -40.48 -55.41
CA GLU A 191 -12.12 -41.17 -55.00
C GLU A 191 -12.33 -42.05 -53.76
N ILE A 192 -13.04 -41.55 -52.74
CA ILE A 192 -13.17 -42.23 -51.43
C ILE A 192 -14.58 -42.70 -51.10
N GLY A 193 -15.56 -42.44 -51.99
CA GLY A 193 -16.97 -42.72 -51.77
C GLY A 193 -17.63 -41.78 -50.75
N MET A 194 -18.96 -41.62 -50.85
CA MET A 194 -19.72 -40.71 -49.98
C MET A 194 -19.69 -41.08 -48.48
N ASP A 195 -19.49 -42.36 -48.15
CA ASP A 195 -19.27 -42.80 -46.76
C ASP A 195 -17.92 -42.30 -46.21
N GLY A 196 -16.88 -42.29 -47.05
CA GLY A 196 -15.57 -41.72 -46.72
C GLY A 196 -15.62 -40.21 -46.52
N VAL A 197 -16.34 -39.50 -47.40
CA VAL A 197 -16.59 -38.05 -47.28
C VAL A 197 -17.32 -37.70 -45.99
N SER A 198 -18.36 -38.47 -45.63
CA SER A 198 -19.12 -38.26 -44.39
C SER A 198 -18.25 -38.40 -43.14
N LYS A 199 -17.40 -39.45 -43.06
CA LYS A 199 -16.47 -39.66 -41.95
C LYS A 199 -15.44 -38.52 -41.84
N LEU A 200 -14.96 -38.03 -42.98
CA LEU A 200 -13.99 -36.95 -43.06
C LEU A 200 -14.58 -35.60 -42.60
N LEU A 201 -15.78 -35.26 -43.06
CA LEU A 201 -16.52 -34.07 -42.58
C LEU A 201 -16.84 -34.14 -41.09
N HIS A 202 -17.24 -35.32 -40.59
CA HIS A 202 -17.48 -35.53 -39.16
C HIS A 202 -16.20 -35.37 -38.32
N GLY A 203 -15.08 -35.93 -38.78
CA GLY A 203 -13.78 -35.75 -38.16
C GLY A 203 -13.37 -34.27 -38.08
N PHE A 204 -13.55 -33.51 -39.17
CA PHE A 204 -13.27 -32.08 -39.15
C PHE A 204 -14.20 -31.28 -38.25
N SER A 205 -15.48 -31.64 -38.16
CA SER A 205 -16.40 -30.99 -37.23
C SER A 205 -15.94 -31.14 -35.77
N ILE A 206 -15.50 -32.34 -35.37
CA ILE A 206 -14.98 -32.60 -34.03
C ILE A 206 -13.66 -31.86 -33.77
N VAL A 207 -12.73 -31.92 -34.72
CA VAL A 207 -11.41 -31.26 -34.58
C VAL A 207 -11.53 -29.74 -34.68
N GLY A 208 -12.49 -29.22 -35.44
CA GLY A 208 -12.74 -27.78 -35.58
C GLY A 208 -13.55 -27.18 -34.44
N SER A 209 -14.34 -27.98 -33.70
CA SER A 209 -15.08 -27.50 -32.53
C SER A 209 -14.37 -27.77 -31.19
N MET A 210 -13.40 -28.70 -31.18
CA MET A 210 -12.64 -29.10 -29.99
C MET A 210 -13.50 -29.21 -28.72
N PRO A 211 -14.65 -29.93 -28.76
CA PRO A 211 -15.71 -29.78 -27.77
C PRO A 211 -15.25 -30.13 -26.36
N ALA A 212 -14.37 -31.13 -26.20
CA ALA A 212 -13.77 -31.49 -24.92
C ALA A 212 -12.86 -30.39 -24.35
N THR A 213 -12.10 -29.70 -25.20
CA THR A 213 -11.23 -28.59 -24.77
C THR A 213 -12.05 -27.37 -24.39
N THR A 214 -13.06 -27.04 -25.19
CA THR A 214 -14.01 -25.96 -24.90
C THR A 214 -14.75 -26.21 -23.58
N GLN A 215 -15.20 -27.45 -23.36
CA GLN A 215 -15.82 -27.87 -22.11
C GLN A 215 -14.84 -27.74 -20.93
N ALA A 216 -13.62 -28.27 -21.04
CA ALA A 216 -12.61 -28.18 -19.98
C ALA A 216 -12.28 -26.73 -19.62
N ILE A 217 -12.13 -25.83 -20.60
CA ILE A 217 -11.90 -24.40 -20.36
C ILE A 217 -13.10 -23.77 -19.65
N SER A 218 -14.32 -24.15 -20.02
CA SER A 218 -15.54 -23.66 -19.37
C SER A 218 -15.63 -24.11 -17.91
N GLU A 219 -15.29 -25.37 -17.64
CA GLU A 219 -15.24 -25.94 -16.29
C GLU A 219 -14.16 -25.26 -15.44
N ILE A 220 -12.95 -25.08 -15.97
CA ILE A 220 -11.86 -24.35 -15.29
C ILE A 220 -12.29 -22.92 -14.96
N LYS A 221 -12.85 -22.17 -15.92
CA LYS A 221 -13.33 -20.80 -15.68
C LYS A 221 -14.40 -20.77 -14.60
N THR A 222 -15.34 -21.70 -14.63
CA THR A 222 -16.42 -21.80 -13.63
C THR A 222 -15.85 -22.07 -12.24
N GLN A 223 -14.92 -23.00 -12.13
CA GLN A 223 -14.25 -23.34 -10.88
C GLN A 223 -13.44 -22.16 -10.33
N SER A 224 -12.63 -21.49 -11.17
CA SER A 224 -11.86 -20.32 -10.76
C SER A 224 -12.75 -19.17 -10.27
N ARG A 225 -13.93 -18.99 -10.85
CA ARG A 225 -14.92 -17.99 -10.39
C ARG A 225 -15.46 -18.34 -9.00
N ILE A 226 -15.78 -19.61 -8.75
CA ILE A 226 -16.22 -20.09 -7.43
C ILE A 226 -15.12 -19.86 -6.37
N GLU A 227 -13.88 -20.21 -6.67
CA GLU A 227 -12.75 -20.01 -5.76
C GLU A 227 -12.48 -18.53 -5.47
N SER A 228 -12.63 -17.67 -6.48
CA SER A 228 -12.53 -16.21 -6.31
C SER A 228 -13.61 -15.65 -5.38
N THR A 229 -14.82 -16.21 -5.39
CA THR A 229 -15.88 -15.86 -4.44
C THR A 229 -15.48 -16.19 -3.01
N TYR A 230 -14.95 -17.39 -2.77
CA TYR A 230 -14.46 -17.78 -1.44
C TYR A 230 -13.32 -16.89 -0.96
N PHE A 231 -12.37 -16.60 -1.85
CA PHE A 231 -11.28 -15.68 -1.57
C PHE A 231 -11.79 -14.30 -1.13
N THR A 232 -12.78 -13.76 -1.85
CA THR A 232 -13.37 -12.44 -1.55
C THR A 232 -14.06 -12.41 -0.18
N ALA A 233 -14.86 -13.42 0.14
CA ALA A 233 -15.50 -13.55 1.45
C ALA A 233 -14.46 -13.65 2.57
N ASN A 234 -13.41 -14.47 2.38
CA ASN A 234 -12.35 -14.63 3.36
C ASN A 234 -11.57 -13.32 3.60
N ARG A 235 -11.32 -12.53 2.54
CA ARG A 235 -10.67 -11.21 2.67
C ARG A 235 -11.55 -10.21 3.41
N LEU A 236 -12.86 -10.22 3.17
CA LEU A 236 -13.82 -9.39 3.91
C LEU A 236 -13.79 -9.71 5.41
N LEU A 237 -13.88 -11.00 5.75
CA LEU A 237 -13.87 -11.46 7.14
C LEU A 237 -12.54 -11.14 7.85
N ALA A 238 -11.41 -11.37 7.17
CA ALA A 238 -10.09 -11.02 7.71
C ALA A 238 -9.95 -9.50 7.92
N ALA A 239 -10.44 -8.68 6.99
CA ALA A 239 -10.43 -7.22 7.15
C ALA A 239 -11.25 -6.77 8.38
N PHE A 240 -12.36 -7.46 8.66
CA PHE A 240 -13.13 -7.24 9.88
C PHE A 240 -12.38 -7.68 11.14
N GLU A 241 -11.83 -8.90 11.19
CA GLU A 241 -11.08 -9.41 12.35
C GLU A 241 -9.87 -8.54 12.72
N HIS A 242 -9.23 -7.92 11.72
CA HIS A 242 -8.11 -7.01 11.92
C HIS A 242 -8.50 -5.53 12.12
N GLY A 243 -9.79 -5.21 12.23
CA GLY A 243 -10.28 -3.86 12.56
C GLY A 243 -10.26 -2.85 11.40
N PHE A 244 -10.07 -3.28 10.15
CA PHE A 244 -10.19 -2.39 8.98
C PHE A 244 -11.64 -2.03 8.64
N ILE A 245 -12.60 -2.82 9.12
CA ILE A 245 -14.03 -2.61 8.93
C ILE A 245 -14.69 -2.41 10.29
N ASP A 246 -15.15 -1.18 10.55
CA ASP A 246 -15.91 -0.84 11.74
C ASP A 246 -17.42 -0.94 11.47
N LYS A 247 -17.94 -2.16 11.53
CA LYS A 247 -19.35 -2.51 11.31
C LYS A 247 -19.80 -3.59 12.30
N PRO A 248 -21.12 -3.69 12.59
CA PRO A 248 -21.63 -4.79 13.41
C PRO A 248 -21.31 -6.16 12.81
N GLU A 249 -20.93 -7.13 13.66
CA GLU A 249 -20.62 -8.51 13.25
C GLU A 249 -21.70 -9.11 12.34
N LYS A 250 -22.97 -8.88 12.68
CA LYS A 250 -24.10 -9.36 11.89
C LYS A 250 -24.09 -8.81 10.47
N GLU A 251 -23.82 -7.53 10.27
CA GLU A 251 -23.79 -6.93 8.93
C GLU A 251 -22.65 -7.53 8.09
N VAL A 252 -21.48 -7.72 8.70
CA VAL A 252 -20.33 -8.34 8.02
C VAL A 252 -20.62 -9.79 7.67
N ALA A 253 -21.22 -10.55 8.59
CA ALA A 253 -21.63 -11.93 8.37
C ALA A 253 -22.67 -12.06 7.26
N ASP A 254 -23.70 -11.20 7.25
CA ASP A 254 -24.72 -11.19 6.20
C ASP A 254 -24.10 -10.93 4.82
N ILE A 255 -23.16 -9.98 4.70
CA ILE A 255 -22.43 -9.71 3.44
C ILE A 255 -21.53 -10.89 3.06
N ALA A 256 -20.77 -11.45 3.99
CA ALA A 256 -19.90 -12.58 3.72
C ALA A 256 -20.70 -13.80 3.24
N LEU A 257 -21.82 -14.10 3.88
CA LEU A 257 -22.75 -15.15 3.46
C LEU A 257 -23.34 -14.86 2.10
N MET A 258 -23.78 -13.62 1.82
CA MET A 258 -24.27 -13.23 0.50
C MET A 258 -23.21 -13.45 -0.59
N ILE A 259 -21.95 -13.09 -0.33
CA ILE A 259 -20.84 -13.37 -1.25
C ILE A 259 -20.69 -14.87 -1.44
N LEU A 260 -20.60 -15.67 -0.38
CA LEU A 260 -20.46 -17.13 -0.47
C LEU A 260 -21.62 -17.79 -1.24
N GLU A 261 -22.85 -17.32 -1.01
CA GLU A 261 -24.03 -17.82 -1.72
C GLU A 261 -24.01 -17.49 -3.20
N SER A 262 -23.36 -16.39 -3.62
CA SER A 262 -23.21 -16.06 -5.04
C SER A 262 -22.55 -17.18 -5.86
N ALA A 263 -21.71 -18.02 -5.22
CA ALA A 263 -21.08 -19.17 -5.86
C ALA A 263 -22.10 -20.15 -6.48
N LYS A 264 -23.30 -20.26 -5.90
CA LYS A 264 -24.39 -21.14 -6.39
C LYS A 264 -24.93 -20.70 -7.75
N TYR A 265 -24.78 -19.43 -8.10
CA TYR A 265 -25.30 -18.84 -9.34
C TYR A 265 -24.23 -18.78 -10.46
N MET A 266 -22.98 -19.15 -10.17
CA MET A 266 -21.86 -19.12 -11.12
C MET A 266 -22.09 -19.93 -12.40
N PRO A 267 -22.71 -21.13 -12.37
CA PRO A 267 -22.97 -21.91 -13.59
C PRO A 267 -23.91 -21.21 -14.58
N SER A 268 -24.78 -20.31 -14.10
CA SER A 268 -25.78 -19.59 -14.91
C SER A 268 -25.44 -18.12 -15.17
N ALA A 269 -24.29 -17.65 -14.71
CA ALA A 269 -23.90 -16.24 -14.79
C ALA A 269 -23.52 -15.83 -16.22
N GLN A 270 -23.98 -14.64 -16.62
CA GLN A 270 -23.71 -14.08 -17.93
C GLN A 270 -22.30 -13.47 -18.01
N PRO A 271 -21.65 -13.46 -19.20
CA PRO A 271 -20.29 -12.93 -19.36
C PRO A 271 -20.08 -11.49 -18.84
N GLU A 272 -21.07 -10.62 -19.01
CA GLU A 272 -21.04 -9.21 -18.59
C GLU A 272 -20.98 -9.03 -17.06
N GLU A 273 -21.46 -10.00 -16.29
CA GLU A 273 -21.43 -10.00 -14.82
C GLU A 273 -20.00 -10.11 -14.28
N PHE A 274 -19.05 -10.54 -15.11
CA PHE A 274 -17.63 -10.65 -14.77
C PHE A 274 -16.82 -9.41 -15.15
N THR A 275 -17.48 -8.31 -15.48
CA THR A 275 -16.82 -7.02 -15.78
C THR A 275 -16.96 -6.05 -14.61
N LYS A 276 -16.02 -5.10 -14.51
CA LYS A 276 -16.03 -4.08 -13.45
C LYS A 276 -17.07 -2.96 -13.68
N THR A 277 -17.72 -2.95 -14.84
CA THR A 277 -18.55 -1.83 -15.32
C THR A 277 -19.62 -1.39 -14.33
N TYR A 278 -20.42 -2.33 -13.81
CA TYR A 278 -21.47 -2.02 -12.83
C TYR A 278 -20.88 -1.50 -11.52
N SER A 279 -19.85 -2.18 -10.99
CA SER A 279 -19.17 -1.79 -9.76
C SER A 279 -18.59 -0.38 -9.84
N ASP A 280 -17.93 -0.03 -10.95
CA ASP A 280 -17.37 1.29 -11.17
C ASP A 280 -18.44 2.39 -11.19
N GLN A 281 -19.59 2.13 -11.82
CA GLN A 281 -20.73 3.06 -11.83
C GLN A 281 -21.32 3.28 -10.43
N VAL A 282 -21.48 2.21 -9.65
CA VAL A 282 -22.00 2.27 -8.27
C VAL A 282 -21.03 3.03 -7.37
N LEU A 283 -19.73 2.70 -7.42
CA LEU A 283 -18.70 3.36 -6.62
C LEU A 283 -18.58 4.85 -6.96
N ALA A 284 -18.65 5.22 -8.25
CA ALA A 284 -18.65 6.61 -8.67
C ALA A 284 -19.85 7.38 -8.10
N ARG A 285 -21.05 6.78 -8.10
CA ARG A 285 -22.26 7.37 -7.52
C ARG A 285 -22.18 7.53 -6.01
N ILE A 286 -21.62 6.55 -5.30
CA ILE A 286 -21.39 6.64 -3.85
C ILE A 286 -20.39 7.77 -3.55
N ALA A 287 -19.27 7.83 -4.29
CA ALA A 287 -18.27 8.86 -4.12
C ALA A 287 -18.84 10.27 -4.34
N ALA A 288 -19.69 10.45 -5.36
CA ALA A 288 -20.40 11.72 -5.59
C ALA A 288 -21.29 12.10 -4.39
N SER A 289 -22.13 11.17 -3.91
CA SER A 289 -23.01 11.42 -2.77
C SER A 289 -22.25 11.80 -1.48
N LEU A 290 -21.07 11.22 -1.26
CA LEU A 290 -20.23 11.55 -0.10
C LEU A 290 -19.61 12.95 -0.20
N ARG A 291 -19.26 13.41 -1.41
CA ARG A 291 -18.78 14.78 -1.65
C ARG A 291 -19.87 15.80 -1.34
N ASP A 292 -21.08 15.60 -1.86
CA ASP A 292 -22.22 16.50 -1.63
C ASP A 292 -22.57 16.61 -0.13
N LYS A 293 -22.52 15.50 0.61
CA LYS A 293 -22.76 15.50 2.07
C LYS A 293 -21.68 16.22 2.88
N HIS A 294 -20.47 16.33 2.34
CA HIS A 294 -19.38 17.08 2.97
C HIS A 294 -19.55 18.59 2.75
N GLU A 295 -19.99 19.00 1.56
CA GLU A 295 -20.27 20.41 1.23
C GLU A 295 -21.49 20.99 1.98
N ILE A 296 -22.46 20.15 2.36
CA ILE A 296 -23.64 20.60 3.16
C ILE A 296 -23.31 20.77 4.65
N LYS A 297 -22.18 20.22 5.12
CA LYS A 297 -21.77 20.26 6.54
C LYS A 297 -20.65 21.27 6.84
N SER A 298 -20.09 21.95 5.83
CA SER A 298 -19.15 23.07 5.98
C SER A 298 -19.87 24.41 5.88
#